data_AF-A0AAV4AMM5-F1
#
_entry.id   AF-A0AAV4AMM5-F1
#
_cell.length_a   1.000
_cell.length_b   1.000
_cell.length_c   1.000
_cell.angle_alpha   90.00
_cell.angle_beta   90.00
_cell.angle_gamma   90.00
#
_symmetry.space_group_name_H-M   'P 1'
#
loop_
_entity.id
_entity.type
_entity.pdbx_description
1 polymer ?
#
loop_
_entity_poly.entity_id
_entity_poly.type
_entity_poly.pdbx_seq_one_letter_code
_entity_poly.pdbx_strand_id
1 'polypeptide(L)'
;MHIKFLTCVLVGLTFSELGDLLFYMMNHYHDFDIRDQARFLYSLLTMVSDSKEKEIIGAAVVDVMHLGENIADFFHGSIIQTVPAEIHILESSPIKCQRENLEVVYHMDPEKTHRSISPNLDAALREYFEQLSHLETMLKCTFSASVVEDSDYSSLVSVEFQIGESKELTFSEDVFLPFLDKTEPGQVEYSVTPKIPGQATINFRVIFGHEKSTYQCDLEPIQFELKDFLVPFPWHVFNIADKKAFFDLHWTKCTDTNSEAHSGVESLKILKCSRQSLADLWSHAVLVKGDENDAAADDYFFFIPPSFHLLFHARTHSTNLVLHIASDYWPVLGQLDNFLDNLEFTS
;
A
#
# COMPACT_ATOMS: atom_id res chain seq x y z
N MET A 1 25.21 -41.33 44.12
CA MET A 1 23.74 -41.35 44.28
C MET A 1 23.17 -40.12 45.01
N HIS A 2 23.94 -39.43 45.86
CA HIS A 2 23.46 -38.28 46.65
C HIS A 2 23.31 -36.93 45.92
N ILE A 3 23.96 -36.71 44.77
CA ILE A 3 23.91 -35.41 44.07
C ILE A 3 22.62 -35.23 43.25
N LYS A 4 22.09 -36.29 42.63
CA LYS A 4 20.79 -36.23 41.91
C LYS A 4 19.58 -36.02 42.83
N PHE A 5 19.69 -36.41 44.10
CA PHE A 5 18.62 -36.21 45.08
C PHE A 5 18.53 -34.75 45.54
N LEU A 6 19.66 -34.05 45.68
CA LEU A 6 19.66 -32.62 46.05
C LEU A 6 19.11 -31.72 44.93
N THR A 7 19.42 -32.00 43.66
CA THR A 7 18.91 -31.19 42.53
C THR A 7 17.40 -31.35 42.34
N CYS A 8 16.84 -32.50 42.69
CA CYS A 8 15.39 -32.73 42.61
C CYS A 8 14.63 -32.01 43.73
N VAL A 9 15.21 -31.93 44.93
CA VAL A 9 14.63 -31.22 46.10
C VAL A 9 14.74 -29.70 45.97
N LEU A 10 15.86 -29.18 45.46
CA LEU A 10 16.05 -27.74 45.25
C LEU A 10 15.06 -27.15 44.23
N VAL A 11 14.71 -27.90 43.20
CA VAL A 11 13.77 -27.42 42.18
C VAL A 11 12.32 -27.51 42.66
N GLY A 12 11.95 -28.49 43.49
CA GLY A 12 10.62 -28.55 44.11
C GLY A 12 10.36 -27.40 45.09
N LEU A 13 11.40 -26.96 45.82
CA LEU A 13 11.32 -25.83 46.75
C LEU A 13 11.10 -24.48 46.03
N THR A 14 11.73 -24.27 44.87
CA THR A 14 11.53 -23.04 44.09
C THR A 14 10.13 -22.92 43.48
N PHE A 15 9.45 -24.04 43.21
CA PHE A 15 8.09 -24.02 42.65
C PHE A 15 7.02 -23.72 43.71
N SER A 16 7.19 -24.19 44.95
CA SER A 16 6.29 -23.78 46.04
C SER A 16 6.42 -22.30 46.33
N GLU A 17 7.64 -21.77 46.36
CA GLU A 17 7.90 -20.33 46.59
C GLU A 17 7.33 -19.45 45.47
N LEU A 18 7.44 -19.90 44.21
CA LEU A 18 6.84 -19.21 43.06
C LEU A 18 5.31 -19.28 43.09
N GLY A 19 4.73 -20.43 43.46
CA GLY A 19 3.30 -20.58 43.67
C GLY A 19 2.77 -19.64 44.75
N ASP A 20 3.47 -19.53 45.88
CA ASP A 20 3.11 -18.61 46.97
C ASP A 20 3.20 -17.14 46.52
N LEU A 21 4.21 -16.79 45.73
CA LEU A 21 4.36 -15.45 45.17
C LEU A 21 3.24 -15.10 44.19
N LEU A 22 2.90 -16.00 43.26
CA LEU A 22 1.82 -15.79 42.30
C LEU A 22 0.44 -15.72 43.00
N PHE A 23 0.22 -16.53 44.03
CA PHE A 23 -0.98 -16.46 44.86
C PHE A 23 -1.07 -15.13 45.61
N TYR A 24 0.06 -14.63 46.13
CA TYR A 24 0.13 -13.31 46.74
C TYR A 24 -0.19 -12.21 45.73
N MET A 25 0.40 -12.28 44.52
CA MET A 25 0.18 -11.30 43.45
C MET A 25 -1.29 -11.22 43.01
N MET A 26 -1.95 -12.36 42.86
CA MET A 26 -3.37 -12.44 42.49
C MET A 26 -4.31 -11.78 43.51
N ASN A 27 -3.95 -11.81 44.81
CA ASN A 27 -4.81 -11.39 45.91
C ASN A 27 -4.49 -9.98 46.45
N HIS A 28 -3.25 -9.52 46.34
CA HIS A 28 -2.81 -8.28 46.99
C HIS A 28 -2.62 -7.09 46.04
N TYR A 29 -2.37 -7.33 44.74
CA TYR A 29 -2.30 -6.22 43.78
C TYR A 29 -3.70 -5.78 43.36
N HIS A 30 -3.88 -4.48 43.14
CA HIS A 30 -5.15 -3.89 42.66
C HIS A 30 -5.19 -3.72 41.14
N ASP A 31 -4.05 -3.90 40.49
CA ASP A 31 -3.91 -3.86 39.03
C ASP A 31 -4.51 -5.14 38.43
N PHE A 32 -5.46 -5.01 37.52
CA PHE A 32 -6.15 -6.14 36.91
C PHE A 32 -5.22 -6.98 36.03
N ASP A 33 -4.29 -6.35 35.31
CA ASP A 33 -3.40 -7.05 34.39
C ASP A 33 -2.43 -7.95 35.17
N ILE A 34 -1.88 -7.43 36.27
CA ILE A 34 -0.98 -8.17 37.16
C ILE A 34 -1.70 -9.37 37.79
N ARG A 35 -2.95 -9.19 38.21
CA ARG A 35 -3.74 -10.25 38.84
C ARG A 35 -4.11 -11.36 37.86
N ASP A 36 -4.48 -11.00 36.64
CA ASP A 36 -4.90 -11.98 35.63
C ASP A 36 -3.70 -12.74 35.07
N GLN A 37 -2.55 -12.08 34.87
CA GLN A 37 -1.29 -12.77 34.56
C GLN A 37 -0.87 -13.71 35.70
N ALA A 38 -0.95 -13.26 36.96
CA ALA A 38 -0.61 -14.09 38.12
C ALA A 38 -1.57 -15.30 38.24
N ARG A 39 -2.87 -15.11 38.01
CA ARG A 39 -3.87 -16.18 38.02
C ARG A 39 -3.63 -17.20 36.90
N PHE A 40 -3.29 -16.73 35.70
CA PHE A 40 -2.97 -17.59 34.57
C PHE A 40 -1.74 -18.47 34.87
N LEU A 41 -0.63 -17.85 35.31
CA LEU A 41 0.60 -18.57 35.64
C LEU A 41 0.43 -19.52 36.83
N TYR A 42 -0.35 -19.13 37.85
CA TYR A 42 -0.66 -19.99 38.99
C TYR A 42 -1.52 -21.21 38.59
N SER A 43 -2.48 -21.01 37.70
CA SER A 43 -3.30 -22.11 37.17
C SER A 43 -2.46 -23.07 36.34
N LEU A 44 -1.50 -22.55 35.57
CA LEU A 44 -0.58 -23.34 34.77
C LEU A 44 0.38 -24.17 35.63
N LEU A 45 0.87 -23.59 36.74
CA LEU A 45 1.72 -24.25 37.73
C LEU A 45 0.96 -25.30 38.58
N THR A 46 -0.37 -25.30 38.59
CA THR A 46 -1.17 -26.28 39.36
C THR A 46 -1.81 -27.37 38.48
N MET A 47 -1.84 -27.19 37.16
CA MET A 47 -2.47 -28.12 36.21
C MET A 47 -1.47 -28.99 35.42
N VAL A 48 -0.15 -28.74 35.52
CA VAL A 48 0.89 -29.40 34.73
C VAL A 48 1.76 -30.28 35.63
N SER A 49 2.35 -31.36 35.09
CA SER A 49 3.26 -32.26 35.83
C SER A 49 4.65 -31.65 36.04
N ASP A 50 5.32 -31.93 37.18
CA ASP A 50 6.64 -31.41 37.62
C ASP A 50 7.77 -31.40 36.56
N SER A 51 7.73 -32.30 35.57
CA SER A 51 8.74 -32.34 34.50
C SER A 51 8.55 -31.27 33.43
N LYS A 52 7.31 -30.82 33.20
CA LYS A 52 6.90 -29.87 32.15
C LYS A 52 6.83 -28.42 32.66
N GLU A 53 6.61 -28.21 33.97
CA GLU A 53 6.72 -26.88 34.60
C GLU A 53 8.10 -26.25 34.37
N LYS A 54 9.16 -27.08 34.44
CA LYS A 54 10.55 -26.66 34.21
C LYS A 54 10.80 -26.21 32.77
N GLU A 55 10.09 -26.79 31.81
CA GLU A 55 10.26 -26.51 30.38
C GLU A 55 9.52 -25.22 30.00
N ILE A 56 8.29 -25.03 30.47
CA ILE A 56 7.47 -23.85 30.20
C ILE A 56 8.06 -22.60 30.87
N ILE A 57 8.46 -22.70 32.13
CA ILE A 57 9.05 -21.57 32.86
C ILE A 57 10.50 -21.32 32.39
N GLY A 58 11.24 -22.38 32.01
CA GLY A 58 12.53 -22.24 31.37
C GLY A 58 12.45 -21.47 30.05
N ALA A 59 11.45 -21.75 29.21
CA ALA A 59 11.21 -21.04 27.96
C ALA A 59 10.78 -19.58 28.19
N ALA A 60 9.89 -19.32 29.14
CA ALA A 60 9.40 -17.96 29.44
C ALA A 60 10.46 -17.03 30.07
N VAL A 61 11.47 -17.58 30.74
CA VAL A 61 12.55 -16.80 31.38
C VAL A 61 13.72 -16.55 30.42
N VAL A 62 13.95 -17.44 29.45
CA VAL A 62 15.10 -17.38 28.53
C VAL A 62 14.80 -16.57 27.27
N ASP A 63 13.55 -16.54 26.80
CA ASP A 63 13.15 -15.71 25.67
C ASP A 63 11.85 -14.96 25.98
N VAL A 64 11.82 -13.67 25.63
CA VAL A 64 10.63 -12.83 25.56
C VAL A 64 9.79 -13.33 24.37
N MET A 65 9.23 -14.53 24.49
CA MET A 65 8.39 -15.12 23.45
C MET A 65 6.95 -14.66 23.62
N HIS A 66 6.40 -14.18 22.51
CA HIS A 66 4.98 -13.92 22.31
C HIS A 66 4.17 -15.18 22.63
N LEU A 67 3.64 -15.24 23.85
CA LEU A 67 2.81 -16.34 24.36
C LEU A 67 1.57 -16.63 23.48
N GLY A 68 1.23 -15.77 22.52
CA GLY A 68 0.05 -15.92 21.67
C GLY A 68 0.10 -17.12 20.70
N GLU A 69 1.28 -17.59 20.28
CA GLU A 69 1.34 -18.46 19.11
C GLU A 69 1.29 -19.97 19.40
N ASN A 70 1.56 -20.45 20.62
CA ASN A 70 1.58 -21.90 20.90
C ASN A 70 1.23 -22.30 22.34
N ILE A 71 0.30 -21.59 22.99
CA ILE A 71 -0.20 -21.99 24.32
C ILE A 71 -0.96 -23.34 24.28
N ALA A 72 -1.58 -23.67 23.15
CA ALA A 72 -2.44 -24.85 23.01
C ALA A 72 -1.69 -26.20 23.12
N ASP A 73 -0.40 -26.22 22.81
CA ASP A 73 0.44 -27.44 22.86
C ASP A 73 0.73 -27.92 24.29
N PHE A 74 0.54 -27.05 25.29
CA PHE A 74 0.92 -27.33 26.67
C PHE A 74 -0.21 -27.92 27.53
N PHE A 75 -1.46 -27.96 27.04
CA PHE A 75 -2.59 -28.50 27.79
C PHE A 75 -2.81 -30.01 27.57
N HIS A 76 -2.98 -30.75 28.68
CA HIS A 76 -3.33 -32.18 28.63
C HIS A 76 -4.72 -32.37 28.03
N GLY A 77 -4.78 -33.03 26.87
CA GLY A 77 -5.97 -33.15 26.03
C GLY A 77 -5.73 -32.73 24.58
N SER A 78 -4.65 -31.96 24.31
CA SER A 78 -4.18 -31.61 22.96
C SER A 78 -3.42 -32.76 22.29
N ILE A 79 -3.96 -34.00 22.40
CA ILE A 79 -3.56 -35.14 21.56
C ILE A 79 -4.54 -35.23 20.38
N ILE A 80 -4.85 -34.09 19.77
CA ILE A 80 -4.98 -34.10 18.33
C ILE A 80 -3.69 -33.45 17.89
N GLN A 81 -2.71 -34.30 17.58
CA GLN A 81 -1.78 -34.03 16.50
C GLN A 81 -2.67 -33.78 15.29
N THR A 82 -3.26 -32.58 15.19
CA THR A 82 -3.93 -32.14 13.99
C THR A 82 -2.78 -32.11 13.02
N VAL A 83 -2.76 -33.10 12.12
CA VAL A 83 -2.07 -32.96 10.83
C VAL A 83 -2.21 -31.48 10.47
N PRO A 84 -1.10 -30.72 10.31
CA PRO A 84 -1.18 -29.31 9.99
C PRO A 84 -2.28 -29.15 8.95
N ALA A 85 -3.30 -28.32 9.22
CA ALA A 85 -4.48 -28.24 8.37
C ALA A 85 -4.00 -28.11 6.93
N GLU A 86 -4.30 -29.12 6.11
CA GLU A 86 -3.69 -29.25 4.79
C GLU A 86 -4.19 -28.06 3.96
N ILE A 87 -3.27 -27.17 3.59
CA ILE A 87 -3.57 -26.07 2.69
C ILE A 87 -3.53 -26.63 1.28
N HIS A 88 -4.69 -26.78 0.66
CA HIS A 88 -4.79 -27.26 -0.71
C HIS A 88 -4.45 -26.12 -1.67
N ILE A 89 -3.37 -26.31 -2.42
CA ILE A 89 -2.94 -25.35 -3.44
C ILE A 89 -3.73 -25.62 -4.72
N LEU A 90 -4.46 -24.62 -5.20
CA LEU A 90 -5.19 -24.68 -6.46
C LEU A 90 -4.37 -24.01 -7.57
N GLU A 91 -4.31 -24.66 -8.73
CA GLU A 91 -3.66 -24.08 -9.92
C GLU A 91 -4.50 -22.98 -10.57
N SER A 92 -5.84 -23.08 -10.48
CA SER A 92 -6.77 -22.06 -10.98
C SER A 92 -7.54 -21.41 -9.83
N SER A 93 -7.57 -20.09 -9.80
CA SER A 93 -8.33 -19.36 -8.78
C SER A 93 -9.84 -19.40 -9.08
N PRO A 94 -10.68 -19.79 -8.11
CA PRO A 94 -12.13 -19.64 -8.23
C PRO A 94 -12.60 -18.21 -7.98
N ILE A 95 -11.69 -17.27 -7.68
CA ILE A 95 -12.00 -15.88 -7.37
C ILE A 95 -11.46 -14.99 -8.49
N LYS A 96 -12.33 -14.13 -9.01
CA LYS A 96 -11.98 -13.07 -9.94
C LYS A 96 -11.94 -11.75 -9.19
N CYS A 97 -10.79 -11.07 -9.24
CA CYS A 97 -10.59 -9.75 -8.66
C CYS A 97 -10.45 -8.73 -9.79
N GLN A 98 -11.26 -7.66 -9.77
CA GLN A 98 -11.21 -6.59 -10.75
C GLN A 98 -11.07 -5.24 -10.07
N ARG A 99 -10.21 -4.37 -10.60
CA ARG A 99 -10.06 -3.00 -10.13
C ARG A 99 -11.26 -2.17 -10.60
N GLU A 100 -12.03 -1.64 -9.65
CA GLU A 100 -13.19 -0.79 -9.94
C GLU A 100 -12.82 0.69 -9.99
N ASN A 101 -12.06 1.14 -8.98
CA ASN A 101 -11.76 2.56 -8.81
C ASN A 101 -10.33 2.77 -8.31
N LEU A 102 -9.77 3.93 -8.67
CA LEU A 102 -8.46 4.40 -8.23
C LEU A 102 -8.56 5.91 -7.96
N GLU A 103 -8.38 6.28 -6.70
CA GLU A 103 -8.45 7.67 -6.24
C GLU A 103 -7.11 8.09 -5.64
N VAL A 104 -6.71 9.34 -5.87
CA VAL A 104 -5.45 9.86 -5.33
C VAL A 104 -5.73 10.72 -4.12
N VAL A 105 -5.07 10.39 -3.02
CA VAL A 105 -5.21 11.03 -1.73
C VAL A 105 -3.87 11.62 -1.31
N TYR A 106 -3.90 12.91 -1.01
CA TYR A 106 -2.73 13.69 -0.61
C TYR A 106 -2.73 13.88 0.90
N HIS A 107 -1.65 13.46 1.56
CA HIS A 107 -1.44 13.67 2.98
C HIS A 107 -0.27 14.63 3.18
N MET A 108 -0.55 15.76 3.85
CA MET A 108 0.47 16.71 4.27
C MET A 108 0.48 16.77 5.79
N ASP A 109 1.67 16.73 6.37
CA ASP A 109 1.85 16.91 7.81
C ASP A 109 1.49 18.37 8.20
N PRO A 110 0.38 18.59 8.92
CA PRO A 110 -0.08 19.93 9.26
C PRO A 110 0.87 20.66 10.22
N GLU A 111 1.72 19.94 10.97
CA GLU A 111 2.65 20.54 11.94
C GLU A 111 3.91 21.08 11.27
N LYS A 112 4.28 20.54 10.10
CA LYS A 112 5.48 20.94 9.35
C LYS A 112 5.21 21.88 8.19
N THR A 113 3.94 22.16 7.90
CA THR A 113 3.55 22.95 6.73
C THR A 113 3.07 24.34 7.14
N HIS A 114 3.92 25.36 6.97
CA HIS A 114 3.45 26.75 7.00
C HIS A 114 2.71 27.07 5.69
N ARG A 115 1.40 27.36 5.78
CA ARG A 115 0.60 27.81 4.64
C ARG A 115 0.63 29.33 4.57
N SER A 116 1.68 29.89 3.99
CA SER A 116 1.76 31.32 3.68
C SER A 116 1.54 31.55 2.19
N ILE A 117 0.75 32.56 1.82
CA ILE A 117 0.73 33.00 0.42
C ILE A 117 1.98 33.85 0.21
N SER A 118 3.00 33.25 -0.37
CA SER A 118 4.21 33.97 -0.77
C SER A 118 3.88 34.94 -1.92
N PRO A 119 4.11 36.25 -1.77
CA PRO A 119 3.83 37.23 -2.84
C PRO A 119 4.86 37.21 -3.97
N ASN A 120 5.98 36.49 -3.80
CA ASN A 120 7.04 36.33 -4.80
C ASN A 120 7.01 34.90 -5.36
N LEU A 121 7.03 34.78 -6.69
CA LEU A 121 6.95 33.51 -7.43
C LEU A 121 8.16 32.59 -7.16
N ASP A 122 9.36 33.14 -7.02
CA ASP A 122 10.57 32.35 -6.69
C ASP A 122 10.57 31.87 -5.23
N ALA A 123 9.88 32.60 -4.36
CA ALA A 123 9.65 32.16 -2.98
C ALA A 123 8.58 31.05 -2.97
N ALA A 124 7.51 31.21 -3.74
CA ALA A 124 6.45 30.23 -3.90
C ALA A 124 6.96 28.89 -4.45
N LEU A 125 7.91 28.88 -5.41
CA LEU A 125 8.53 27.63 -5.86
C LEU A 125 9.37 26.96 -4.78
N ARG A 126 10.14 27.73 -3.99
CA ARG A 126 10.94 27.15 -2.90
C ARG A 126 10.06 26.55 -1.82
N GLU A 127 9.03 27.28 -1.40
CA GLU A 127 8.00 26.80 -0.49
C GLU A 127 7.30 25.56 -1.06
N TYR A 128 7.00 25.54 -2.36
CA TYR A 128 6.45 24.37 -3.04
C TYR A 128 7.35 23.13 -2.91
N PHE A 129 8.63 23.22 -3.25
CA PHE A 129 9.54 22.07 -3.17
C PHE A 129 9.76 21.59 -1.73
N GLU A 130 9.72 22.51 -0.75
CA GLU A 130 9.74 22.16 0.67
C GLU A 130 8.47 21.40 1.08
N GLN A 131 7.30 21.91 0.70
CA GLN A 131 6.01 21.25 0.92
C GLN A 131 5.94 19.88 0.24
N LEU A 132 6.46 19.77 -0.99
CA LEU A 132 6.52 18.54 -1.75
C LEU A 132 7.37 17.47 -1.05
N SER A 133 8.43 17.87 -0.35
CA SER A 133 9.27 16.94 0.44
C SER A 133 8.54 16.33 1.65
N HIS A 134 7.42 16.93 2.05
CA HIS A 134 6.55 16.48 3.14
C HIS A 134 5.20 15.95 2.64
N LEU A 135 5.00 15.91 1.33
CA LEU A 135 3.80 15.36 0.73
C LEU A 135 3.92 13.84 0.63
N GLU A 136 2.98 13.13 1.25
CA GLU A 136 2.78 11.72 1.01
C GLU A 136 1.59 11.55 0.05
N THR A 137 1.85 10.92 -1.10
CA THR A 137 0.82 10.62 -2.09
C THR A 137 0.44 9.15 -2.01
N MET A 138 -0.84 8.88 -1.74
CA MET A 138 -1.39 7.54 -1.69
C MET A 138 -2.47 7.37 -2.77
N LEU A 139 -2.55 6.18 -3.35
CA LEU A 139 -3.59 5.76 -4.29
C LEU A 139 -4.52 4.81 -3.54
N LYS A 140 -5.76 5.23 -3.32
CA LYS A 140 -6.82 4.38 -2.79
C LYS A 140 -7.39 3.55 -3.94
N CYS A 141 -7.14 2.25 -3.90
CA CYS A 141 -7.58 1.31 -4.93
C CYS A 141 -8.72 0.46 -4.39
N THR A 142 -9.87 0.47 -5.06
CA THR A 142 -11.01 -0.39 -4.74
C THR A 142 -11.09 -1.52 -5.74
N PHE A 143 -11.13 -2.75 -5.23
CA PHE A 143 -11.25 -3.98 -5.99
C PHE A 143 -12.56 -4.69 -5.66
N SER A 144 -13.15 -5.30 -6.68
CA SER A 144 -14.33 -6.16 -6.56
C SER A 144 -13.92 -7.60 -6.77
N ALA A 145 -14.12 -8.40 -5.73
CA ALA A 145 -13.87 -9.83 -5.71
C ALA A 145 -15.19 -10.56 -5.94
N SER A 146 -15.22 -11.52 -6.87
CA SER A 146 -16.39 -12.34 -7.18
C SER A 146 -15.98 -13.78 -7.41
N VAL A 147 -16.86 -14.72 -7.07
CA VAL A 147 -16.63 -16.14 -7.36
C VAL A 147 -17.00 -16.43 -8.81
N VAL A 148 -16.13 -17.13 -9.54
CA VAL A 148 -16.35 -17.47 -10.96
C VAL A 148 -17.59 -18.35 -11.10
N GLU A 149 -18.48 -18.01 -12.04
CA GLU A 149 -19.77 -18.71 -12.24
C GLU A 149 -19.58 -20.22 -12.48
N ASP A 150 -18.59 -20.58 -13.29
CA ASP A 150 -18.25 -21.96 -13.66
C ASP A 150 -17.51 -22.75 -12.57
N SER A 151 -17.19 -22.14 -11.43
CA SER A 151 -16.49 -22.83 -10.35
C SER A 151 -17.41 -23.73 -9.54
N ASP A 152 -16.89 -24.79 -8.93
CA ASP A 152 -17.67 -25.67 -8.05
C ASP A 152 -17.99 -25.04 -6.68
N TYR A 153 -17.43 -23.86 -6.39
CA TYR A 153 -17.50 -23.21 -5.10
C TYR A 153 -18.71 -22.27 -5.01
N SER A 154 -19.74 -22.61 -4.23
CA SER A 154 -20.90 -21.71 -4.05
C SER A 154 -20.56 -20.51 -3.16
N SER A 155 -19.82 -20.75 -2.08
CA SER A 155 -19.49 -19.73 -1.08
C SER A 155 -18.16 -20.04 -0.41
N LEU A 156 -17.40 -18.98 -0.17
CA LEU A 156 -16.09 -19.02 0.48
C LEU A 156 -16.16 -18.27 1.80
N VAL A 157 -15.49 -18.79 2.83
CA VAL A 157 -15.40 -18.15 4.14
C VAL A 157 -13.97 -17.76 4.44
N SER A 158 -13.78 -16.73 5.26
CA SER A 158 -12.44 -16.34 5.75
C SER A 158 -11.45 -16.10 4.59
N VAL A 159 -11.85 -15.29 3.62
CA VAL A 159 -11.07 -15.01 2.40
C VAL A 159 -10.06 -13.91 2.72
N GLU A 160 -8.78 -14.25 2.71
CA GLU A 160 -7.66 -13.35 2.97
C GLU A 160 -6.91 -13.08 1.67
N PHE A 161 -6.73 -11.80 1.36
CA PHE A 161 -5.98 -11.35 0.18
C PHE A 161 -4.60 -10.86 0.61
N GLN A 162 -3.61 -11.69 0.33
CA GLN A 162 -2.20 -11.43 0.61
C GLN A 162 -1.53 -10.76 -0.60
N ILE A 163 -0.86 -9.65 -0.36
CA ILE A 163 -0.17 -8.91 -1.41
C ILE A 163 1.29 -9.36 -1.51
N GLY A 164 1.73 -9.65 -2.73
CA GLY A 164 3.15 -9.89 -3.00
C GLY A 164 3.99 -8.62 -2.92
N GLU A 165 5.25 -8.75 -2.49
CA GLU A 165 6.18 -7.61 -2.46
C GLU A 165 6.38 -6.99 -3.85
N SER A 166 6.28 -5.67 -3.94
CA SER A 166 6.61 -4.88 -5.13
C SER A 166 7.75 -3.89 -4.82
N LYS A 167 8.60 -3.64 -5.82
CA LYS A 167 9.68 -2.66 -5.69
C LYS A 167 9.18 -1.24 -5.94
N GLU A 168 8.15 -1.12 -6.78
CA GLU A 168 7.60 0.11 -7.30
C GLU A 168 6.49 0.66 -6.40
N LEU A 169 5.73 -0.21 -5.75
CA LEU A 169 4.56 0.13 -4.94
C LEU A 169 4.69 -0.43 -3.53
N THR A 170 4.14 0.29 -2.55
CA THR A 170 3.97 -0.19 -1.16
C THR A 170 2.50 -0.23 -0.85
N PHE A 171 2.03 -1.31 -0.24
CA PHE A 171 0.62 -1.50 0.08
C PHE A 171 0.38 -1.40 1.58
N SER A 172 -0.86 -1.08 1.93
CA SER A 172 -1.39 -1.30 3.28
C SER A 172 -1.41 -2.79 3.63
N GLU A 173 -1.79 -3.08 4.87
CA GLU A 173 -1.95 -4.44 5.38
C GLU A 173 -2.90 -5.29 4.52
N ASP A 174 -2.75 -6.61 4.63
CA ASP A 174 -3.59 -7.58 3.96
C ASP A 174 -5.06 -7.40 4.35
N VAL A 175 -5.96 -7.65 3.40
CA VAL A 175 -7.39 -7.41 3.59
C VAL A 175 -8.13 -8.73 3.71
N PHE A 176 -9.08 -8.75 4.63
CA PHE A 176 -9.89 -9.90 4.97
C PHE A 176 -11.36 -9.68 4.62
N LEU A 177 -11.94 -10.62 3.87
CA LEU A 177 -13.37 -10.75 3.69
C LEU A 177 -13.90 -11.95 4.49
N PRO A 178 -14.85 -11.75 5.42
CA PRO A 178 -15.39 -12.85 6.22
C PRO A 178 -16.13 -13.88 5.36
N PHE A 179 -16.73 -13.43 4.25
CA PHE A 179 -17.56 -14.24 3.39
C PHE A 179 -17.55 -13.69 1.96
N LEU A 180 -17.55 -14.59 0.99
CA LEU A 180 -17.70 -14.27 -0.43
C LEU A 180 -18.65 -15.28 -1.08
N ASP A 181 -19.70 -14.79 -1.72
CA ASP A 181 -20.72 -15.61 -2.40
C ASP A 181 -20.62 -15.44 -3.92
N LYS A 182 -21.23 -16.35 -4.66
CA LYS A 182 -21.43 -16.19 -6.11
C LYS A 182 -22.42 -15.06 -6.44
N THR A 183 -23.35 -14.76 -5.54
CA THR A 183 -24.44 -13.81 -5.83
C THR A 183 -24.06 -12.35 -5.62
N GLU A 184 -23.14 -12.07 -4.69
CA GLU A 184 -22.75 -10.72 -4.29
C GLU A 184 -21.23 -10.57 -4.32
N PRO A 185 -20.69 -9.61 -5.08
CA PRO A 185 -19.26 -9.33 -5.06
C PRO A 185 -18.85 -8.69 -3.73
N GLY A 186 -17.69 -9.12 -3.22
CA GLY A 186 -17.05 -8.48 -2.08
C GLY A 186 -16.20 -7.29 -2.52
N GLN A 187 -16.19 -6.21 -1.74
CA GLN A 187 -15.32 -5.06 -2.00
C GLN A 187 -14.09 -5.09 -1.08
N VAL A 188 -12.93 -4.86 -1.68
CA VAL A 188 -11.62 -4.88 -1.04
C VAL A 188 -10.93 -3.55 -1.33
N GLU A 189 -10.50 -2.83 -0.31
CA GLU A 189 -9.83 -1.54 -0.46
C GLU A 189 -8.38 -1.62 -0.02
N TYR A 190 -7.47 -1.12 -0.86
CA TYR A 190 -6.04 -1.01 -0.54
C TYR A 190 -5.56 0.42 -0.66
N SER A 191 -4.73 0.85 0.29
CA SER A 191 -3.96 2.10 0.16
C SER A 191 -2.60 1.76 -0.41
N VAL A 192 -2.23 2.42 -1.51
CA VAL A 192 -1.01 2.14 -2.27
C VAL A 192 -0.13 3.38 -2.33
N THR A 193 1.10 3.30 -1.84
CA THR A 193 2.07 4.40 -1.90
C THR A 193 3.10 4.13 -2.99
N PRO A 194 3.13 4.91 -4.08
CA PRO A 194 4.09 4.75 -5.16
C PRO A 194 5.49 5.19 -4.72
N LYS A 195 6.50 4.32 -4.90
CA LYS A 195 7.91 4.65 -4.68
C LYS A 195 8.55 5.25 -5.92
N ILE A 196 8.17 4.74 -7.09
CA ILE A 196 8.70 5.14 -8.39
C ILE A 196 7.52 5.28 -9.35
N PRO A 197 7.49 6.36 -10.16
CA PRO A 197 6.46 6.52 -11.18
C PRO A 197 6.65 5.50 -12.30
N GLY A 198 5.58 4.79 -12.65
CA GLY A 198 5.55 3.97 -13.86
C GLY A 198 4.75 2.69 -13.73
N GLN A 199 4.89 1.82 -14.74
CA GLN A 199 4.20 0.54 -14.77
C GLN A 199 4.63 -0.37 -13.61
N ALA A 200 3.63 -0.95 -12.95
CA ALA A 200 3.85 -1.90 -11.86
C ALA A 200 2.90 -3.09 -12.03
N THR A 201 3.32 -4.28 -11.61
CA THR A 201 2.49 -5.48 -11.61
C THR A 201 2.38 -6.01 -10.20
N ILE A 202 1.16 -6.30 -9.76
CA ILE A 202 0.87 -6.82 -8.43
C ILE A 202 0.35 -8.23 -8.57
N ASN A 203 0.90 -9.11 -7.75
CA ASN A 203 0.40 -10.47 -7.60
C ASN A 203 -0.33 -10.57 -6.28
N PHE A 204 -1.56 -11.05 -6.33
CA PHE A 204 -2.35 -11.36 -5.15
C PHE A 204 -2.35 -12.86 -4.94
N ARG A 205 -2.19 -13.26 -3.68
CA ARG A 205 -2.45 -14.61 -3.23
C ARG A 205 -3.69 -14.59 -2.37
N VAL A 206 -4.56 -15.57 -2.56
CA VAL A 206 -5.79 -15.68 -1.76
C VAL A 206 -5.79 -16.98 -0.99
N ILE A 207 -6.08 -16.87 0.30
CA ILE A 207 -6.31 -17.98 1.21
C ILE A 207 -7.78 -17.96 1.61
N PHE A 208 -8.49 -19.08 1.52
CA PHE A 208 -9.90 -19.15 1.88
C PHE A 208 -10.30 -20.51 2.43
N GLY A 209 -11.34 -20.53 3.25
CA GLY A 209 -11.96 -21.74 3.76
C GLY A 209 -13.13 -22.20 2.88
N HIS A 210 -13.21 -23.51 2.64
CA HIS A 210 -14.37 -24.15 2.01
C HIS A 210 -14.55 -25.58 2.53
N GLU A 211 -15.78 -25.97 2.88
CA GLU A 211 -16.15 -27.33 3.32
C GLU A 211 -15.23 -27.98 4.38
N LYS A 212 -14.64 -27.16 5.27
CA LYS A 212 -13.70 -27.54 6.36
C LYS A 212 -12.24 -27.72 5.96
N SER A 213 -11.88 -27.37 4.73
CA SER A 213 -10.50 -27.29 4.26
C SER A 213 -10.09 -25.85 3.98
N THR A 214 -8.79 -25.58 4.07
CA THR A 214 -8.20 -24.30 3.67
C THR A 214 -7.58 -24.46 2.29
N TYR A 215 -7.85 -23.51 1.41
CA TYR A 215 -7.35 -23.48 0.05
C TYR A 215 -6.48 -22.24 -0.14
N GLN A 216 -5.50 -22.36 -1.01
CA GLN A 216 -4.62 -21.27 -1.41
C GLN A 216 -4.50 -21.25 -2.93
N CYS A 217 -4.57 -20.06 -3.53
CA CYS A 217 -4.36 -19.87 -4.96
C CYS A 217 -3.76 -18.49 -5.24
N ASP A 218 -3.08 -18.36 -6.37
CA ASP A 218 -2.63 -17.07 -6.87
C ASP A 218 -3.68 -16.51 -7.85
N LEU A 219 -3.94 -15.20 -7.79
CA LEU A 219 -4.84 -14.52 -8.73
C LEU A 219 -4.08 -14.06 -9.98
N GLU A 220 -4.85 -13.68 -11.00
CA GLU A 220 -4.28 -13.01 -12.17
C GLU A 220 -3.58 -11.70 -11.75
N PRO A 221 -2.36 -11.45 -12.26
CA PRO A 221 -1.63 -10.24 -11.93
C PRO A 221 -2.36 -8.98 -12.39
N ILE A 222 -2.47 -8.00 -11.51
CA ILE A 222 -3.08 -6.70 -11.83
C ILE A 222 -1.98 -5.74 -12.25
N GLN A 223 -2.11 -5.18 -13.45
CA GLN A 223 -1.16 -4.22 -14.00
C GLN A 223 -1.63 -2.79 -13.76
N PHE A 224 -0.71 -1.98 -13.25
CA PHE A 224 -0.83 -0.54 -13.16
C PHE A 224 -0.08 0.07 -14.34
N GLU A 225 -0.75 0.95 -15.07
CA GLU A 225 -0.20 1.61 -16.24
C GLU A 225 0.09 3.08 -15.95
N LEU A 226 0.90 3.74 -16.79
CA LEU A 226 1.20 5.16 -16.63
C LEU A 226 -0.06 6.04 -16.51
N LYS A 227 -1.14 5.70 -17.22
CA LYS A 227 -2.42 6.41 -17.15
C LYS A 227 -3.00 6.47 -15.74
N ASP A 228 -2.73 5.47 -14.90
CA ASP A 228 -3.20 5.41 -13.51
C ASP A 228 -2.44 6.39 -12.61
N PHE A 229 -1.24 6.82 -13.02
CA PHE A 229 -0.38 7.76 -12.29
C PHE A 229 -0.36 9.17 -12.90
N LEU A 230 -0.95 9.37 -14.07
CA LEU A 230 -1.09 10.69 -14.70
C LEU A 230 -2.24 11.46 -14.06
N VAL A 231 -1.98 12.10 -12.92
CA VAL A 231 -2.98 12.90 -12.22
C VAL A 231 -2.84 14.38 -12.48
N PRO A 232 -3.95 15.15 -12.54
CA PRO A 232 -3.86 16.59 -12.69
C PRO A 232 -3.13 17.19 -11.50
N PHE A 233 -2.38 18.26 -11.74
CA PHE A 233 -1.64 18.93 -10.68
C PHE A 233 -2.58 19.35 -9.51
N PRO A 234 -2.27 19.01 -8.25
CA PRO A 234 -3.19 19.20 -7.13
C PRO A 234 -3.15 20.65 -6.61
N TRP A 235 -3.70 21.58 -7.39
CA TRP A 235 -3.75 23.01 -7.05
C TRP A 235 -4.34 23.32 -5.68
N HIS A 236 -5.29 22.48 -5.23
CA HIS A 236 -5.98 22.63 -3.95
C HIS A 236 -5.07 22.35 -2.74
N VAL A 237 -3.95 21.63 -2.94
CA VAL A 237 -2.99 21.27 -1.90
C VAL A 237 -1.98 22.40 -1.68
N PHE A 238 -1.48 22.99 -2.77
CA PHE A 238 -0.30 23.88 -2.73
C PHE A 238 -0.60 25.39 -2.66
N ASN A 239 -1.87 25.82 -2.66
CA ASN A 239 -2.29 27.23 -2.50
C ASN A 239 -1.54 28.23 -3.40
N ILE A 240 -1.37 27.88 -4.68
CA ILE A 240 -0.67 28.73 -5.67
C ILE A 240 -1.67 29.70 -6.32
N ALA A 241 -1.38 31.00 -6.23
CA ALA A 241 -2.26 32.06 -6.75
C ALA A 241 -2.20 32.20 -8.28
N ASP A 242 -1.00 32.36 -8.85
CA ASP A 242 -0.80 32.48 -10.30
C ASP A 242 -0.33 31.15 -10.89
N LYS A 243 -1.30 30.36 -11.35
CA LYS A 243 -1.04 29.03 -11.91
C LYS A 243 -0.21 29.07 -13.20
N LYS A 244 -0.39 30.11 -14.03
CA LYS A 244 0.30 30.22 -15.32
C LYS A 244 1.74 30.63 -15.12
N ALA A 245 2.00 31.65 -14.31
CA ALA A 245 3.36 32.03 -13.97
C ALA A 245 4.12 30.89 -13.28
N PHE A 246 3.44 30.13 -12.40
CA PHE A 246 4.01 28.95 -11.76
C PHE A 246 4.39 27.87 -12.78
N PHE A 247 3.51 27.58 -13.74
CA PHE A 247 3.79 26.65 -14.83
C PHE A 247 4.99 27.08 -15.67
N ASP A 248 5.06 28.34 -16.09
CA ASP A 248 6.15 28.86 -16.93
C ASP A 248 7.50 28.80 -16.21
N LEU A 249 7.49 29.06 -14.90
CA LEU A 249 8.69 28.98 -14.08
C LEU A 249 9.14 27.52 -13.89
N HIS A 250 8.20 26.60 -13.68
CA HIS A 250 8.51 25.16 -13.57
C HIS A 250 8.98 24.58 -14.90
N TRP A 251 8.39 25.00 -16.01
CA TRP A 251 8.84 24.69 -17.37
C TRP A 251 10.29 25.13 -17.56
N THR A 252 10.58 26.41 -17.26
CA THR A 252 11.93 26.97 -17.38
C THR A 252 12.92 26.18 -16.53
N LYS A 253 12.56 25.77 -15.31
CA LYS A 253 13.41 24.94 -14.45
C LYS A 253 13.71 23.57 -15.07
N CYS A 254 12.76 22.97 -15.79
CA CYS A 254 12.95 21.69 -16.46
C CYS A 254 13.79 21.81 -17.75
N THR A 255 13.72 22.95 -18.46
CA THR A 255 14.35 23.13 -19.78
C THR A 255 15.65 23.93 -19.77
N ASP A 256 15.90 24.74 -18.74
CA ASP A 256 17.06 25.65 -18.72
C ASP A 256 18.38 24.87 -18.58
N THR A 257 19.17 24.91 -19.65
CA THR A 257 20.45 24.20 -19.74
C THR A 257 21.60 24.87 -18.96
N ASN A 258 21.37 25.98 -18.25
CA ASN A 258 22.42 26.76 -17.58
C ASN A 258 22.39 26.72 -16.05
N SER A 259 21.37 26.10 -15.46
CA SER A 259 21.22 26.02 -14.00
C SER A 259 22.11 24.91 -13.39
N GLU A 260 22.87 25.14 -12.32
CA GLU A 260 23.77 24.10 -11.76
C GLU A 260 23.04 22.85 -11.21
N ALA A 261 21.70 22.90 -11.11
CA ALA A 261 20.83 21.82 -10.64
C ALA A 261 19.80 21.39 -11.70
N HIS A 262 20.24 21.00 -12.90
CA HIS A 262 19.32 20.38 -13.87
C HIS A 262 18.84 19.03 -13.36
N SER A 263 17.53 18.92 -13.17
CA SER A 263 16.87 17.61 -12.99
C SER A 263 15.92 17.27 -14.14
N GLY A 264 15.68 18.20 -15.08
CA GLY A 264 14.65 18.04 -16.12
C GLY A 264 15.16 17.76 -17.53
N VAL A 265 14.24 17.30 -18.37
CA VAL A 265 14.43 17.04 -19.80
C VAL A 265 13.24 17.58 -20.59
N GLU A 266 13.54 18.20 -21.73
CA GLU A 266 12.56 18.53 -22.77
C GLU A 266 12.54 17.44 -23.85
N SER A 267 11.34 17.07 -24.30
CA SER A 267 11.09 16.16 -25.40
C SER A 267 10.01 16.71 -26.32
N LEU A 268 9.97 16.22 -27.56
CA LEU A 268 9.00 16.63 -28.57
C LEU A 268 8.37 15.39 -29.21
N LYS A 269 7.05 15.34 -29.24
CA LYS A 269 6.26 14.30 -29.89
C LYS A 269 5.28 14.93 -30.87
N ILE A 270 5.15 14.32 -32.04
CA ILE A 270 4.15 14.70 -33.04
C ILE A 270 3.08 13.62 -33.03
N LEU A 271 1.83 14.03 -32.82
CA LEU A 271 0.67 13.15 -32.82
C LEU A 271 -0.24 13.42 -34.03
N LYS A 272 -0.84 12.34 -34.53
CA LYS A 272 -1.85 12.38 -35.60
C LYS A 272 -3.30 12.50 -35.07
N CYS A 273 -3.49 12.97 -33.85
CA CYS A 273 -4.82 13.22 -33.29
C CYS A 273 -5.17 14.71 -33.35
N SER A 274 -6.47 15.01 -33.22
CA SER A 274 -6.93 16.39 -33.16
C SER A 274 -6.65 17.01 -31.78
N ARG A 275 -6.39 18.33 -31.74
CA ARG A 275 -6.24 19.09 -30.49
C ARG A 275 -7.45 18.93 -29.57
N GLN A 276 -8.66 18.89 -30.14
CA GLN A 276 -9.90 18.71 -29.38
C GLN A 276 -9.97 17.34 -28.70
N SER A 277 -9.59 16.27 -29.41
CA SER A 277 -9.55 14.91 -28.86
C SER A 277 -8.64 14.82 -27.64
N LEU A 278 -7.48 15.48 -27.68
CA LEU A 278 -6.58 15.57 -26.54
C LEU A 278 -7.17 16.41 -25.40
N ALA A 279 -7.78 17.55 -25.72
CA ALA A 279 -8.41 18.43 -24.74
C ALA A 279 -9.59 17.77 -24.02
N ASP A 280 -10.34 16.89 -24.70
CA ASP A 280 -11.41 16.11 -24.09
C ASP A 280 -10.86 15.04 -23.14
N LEU A 281 -9.83 14.30 -23.59
CA LEU A 281 -9.16 13.27 -22.80
C LEU A 281 -8.50 13.84 -21.53
N TRP A 282 -7.83 14.97 -21.65
CA TRP A 282 -7.07 15.61 -20.57
C TRP A 282 -7.80 16.82 -19.97
N SER A 283 -9.12 16.88 -20.14
CA SER A 283 -9.96 17.99 -19.69
C SER A 283 -9.76 18.37 -18.21
N HIS A 284 -9.41 17.40 -17.36
CA HIS A 284 -9.15 17.59 -15.94
C HIS A 284 -7.76 18.17 -15.61
N ALA A 285 -6.81 18.14 -16.55
CA ALA A 285 -5.42 18.58 -16.37
C ALA A 285 -5.07 19.86 -17.16
N VAL A 286 -6.04 20.44 -17.88
CA VAL A 286 -5.87 21.69 -18.63
C VAL A 286 -5.62 22.85 -17.67
N LEU A 287 -4.55 23.59 -17.92
CA LEU A 287 -4.21 24.82 -17.21
C LEU A 287 -4.71 26.06 -17.94
N VAL A 288 -4.30 26.20 -19.20
CA VAL A 288 -4.67 27.30 -20.10
C VAL A 288 -5.09 26.68 -21.42
N LYS A 289 -6.29 27.03 -21.89
CA LYS A 289 -6.71 26.76 -23.27
C LYS A 289 -6.23 27.90 -24.14
N GLY A 290 -5.45 27.59 -25.17
CA GLY A 290 -5.12 28.55 -26.21
C GLY A 290 -6.36 28.84 -27.06
N ASP A 291 -6.41 30.03 -27.65
CA ASP A 291 -7.49 30.38 -28.59
C ASP A 291 -7.41 29.48 -29.83
N GLU A 292 -8.56 29.03 -30.34
CA GLU A 292 -8.64 28.15 -31.52
C GLU A 292 -8.11 28.84 -32.79
N ASN A 293 -8.13 30.17 -32.81
CA ASN A 293 -7.71 30.99 -33.95
C ASN A 293 -6.24 31.41 -33.91
N ASP A 294 -5.55 31.19 -32.80
CA ASP A 294 -4.18 31.67 -32.58
C ASP A 294 -3.20 30.50 -32.49
N ALA A 295 -1.90 30.76 -32.72
CA ALA A 295 -0.84 29.76 -32.52
C ALA A 295 -0.60 29.41 -31.03
N ALA A 296 -1.51 29.83 -30.15
CA ALA A 296 -1.45 29.65 -28.71
C ALA A 296 -1.59 28.18 -28.34
N ALA A 297 -0.68 27.69 -27.49
CA ALA A 297 -0.68 26.32 -27.01
C ALA A 297 -1.79 26.09 -25.98
N ASP A 298 -2.25 24.83 -25.88
CA ASP A 298 -2.87 24.36 -24.65
C ASP A 298 -1.78 23.89 -23.69
N ASP A 299 -1.86 24.35 -22.45
CA ASP A 299 -0.93 23.99 -21.40
C ASP A 299 -1.58 22.93 -20.50
N TYR A 300 -0.90 21.80 -20.31
CA TYR A 300 -1.35 20.75 -19.40
C TYR A 300 -0.30 20.50 -18.34
N PHE A 301 -0.75 20.33 -17.11
CA PHE A 301 0.14 20.09 -15.98
C PHE A 301 -0.30 18.87 -15.17
N PHE A 302 0.50 17.83 -15.26
CA PHE A 302 0.33 16.60 -14.52
C PHE A 302 1.35 16.51 -13.38
N PHE A 303 0.85 15.98 -12.27
CA PHE A 303 1.64 15.46 -11.18
C PHE A 303 1.75 13.94 -11.34
N ILE A 304 2.93 13.40 -11.12
CA ILE A 304 3.18 11.96 -11.18
C ILE A 304 3.71 11.52 -9.81
N PRO A 305 2.93 10.75 -9.04
CA PRO A 305 3.35 10.26 -7.74
C PRO A 305 4.69 9.48 -7.82
N PRO A 306 5.58 9.61 -6.82
CA PRO A 306 5.38 10.28 -5.54
C PRO A 306 5.53 11.81 -5.55
N SER A 307 6.33 12.39 -6.45
CA SER A 307 6.68 13.82 -6.40
C SER A 307 7.21 14.42 -7.72
N PHE A 308 6.87 13.82 -8.85
CA PHE A 308 7.37 14.19 -10.17
C PHE A 308 6.33 14.96 -10.99
N HIS A 309 6.78 15.55 -12.09
CA HIS A 309 6.01 16.48 -12.90
C HIS A 309 6.12 16.16 -14.37
N LEU A 310 5.01 16.40 -15.08
CA LEU A 310 4.95 16.30 -16.52
C LEU A 310 4.14 17.47 -17.06
N LEU A 311 4.81 18.30 -17.84
CA LEU A 311 4.29 19.54 -18.38
C LEU A 311 4.20 19.40 -19.90
N PHE A 312 3.13 19.94 -20.47
CA PHE A 312 2.91 19.88 -21.90
C PHE A 312 2.54 21.24 -22.47
N HIS A 313 3.09 21.56 -23.63
CA HIS A 313 2.55 22.55 -24.55
C HIS A 313 2.04 21.85 -25.80
N ALA A 314 0.74 21.85 -26.02
CA ALA A 314 0.11 21.27 -27.20
C ALA A 314 -0.21 22.37 -28.22
N ARG A 315 0.37 22.28 -29.42
CA ARG A 315 0.14 23.24 -30.51
C ARG A 315 -0.26 22.51 -31.77
N THR A 316 -1.25 23.03 -32.48
CA THR A 316 -1.57 22.51 -33.81
C THR A 316 -0.62 23.12 -34.83
N HIS A 317 0.12 22.29 -35.55
CA HIS A 317 0.96 22.73 -36.65
C HIS A 317 0.51 22.01 -37.92
N SER A 318 -0.10 22.76 -38.85
CA SER A 318 -0.76 22.23 -40.05
C SER A 318 -1.91 21.27 -39.72
N THR A 319 -1.71 19.96 -39.90
CA THR A 319 -2.69 18.91 -39.61
C THR A 319 -2.32 18.05 -38.40
N ASN A 320 -1.13 18.25 -37.83
CA ASN A 320 -0.62 17.42 -36.74
C ASN A 320 -0.55 18.21 -35.45
N LEU A 321 -0.70 17.50 -34.33
CA LEU A 321 -0.53 18.05 -33.00
C LEU A 321 0.94 17.90 -32.59
N VAL A 322 1.60 19.01 -32.27
CA VAL A 322 2.96 19.02 -31.73
C VAL A 322 2.86 19.18 -30.21
N LEU A 323 3.32 18.18 -29.49
CA LEU A 323 3.46 18.18 -28.04
C LEU A 323 4.91 18.44 -27.67
N HIS A 324 5.18 19.60 -27.06
CA HIS A 324 6.39 19.78 -26.28
C HIS A 324 6.14 19.24 -24.88
N ILE A 325 7.08 18.48 -24.36
CA ILE A 325 6.97 17.76 -23.10
C ILE A 325 8.16 18.17 -22.25
N ALA A 326 7.92 18.62 -21.02
CA ALA A 326 8.98 18.82 -20.03
C ALA A 326 8.70 17.94 -18.81
N SER A 327 9.74 17.28 -18.30
CA SER A 327 9.63 16.45 -17.10
C SER A 327 10.88 16.56 -16.24
N ASP A 328 10.73 16.42 -14.93
CA ASP A 328 11.80 16.23 -13.95
C ASP A 328 12.15 14.74 -13.71
N TYR A 329 11.49 13.83 -14.42
CA TYR A 329 11.76 12.39 -14.37
C TYR A 329 11.78 11.79 -15.78
N TRP A 330 12.92 11.91 -16.45
CA TRP A 330 13.10 11.44 -17.83
C TRP A 330 12.74 9.96 -18.09
N PRO A 331 12.85 8.98 -17.16
CA PRO A 331 12.50 7.60 -17.46
C PRO A 331 11.01 7.40 -17.78
N VAL A 332 10.11 8.32 -17.37
CA VAL A 332 8.69 8.23 -17.73
C VAL A 332 8.44 8.44 -19.21
N LEU A 333 9.33 9.16 -19.91
CA LEU A 333 9.13 9.55 -21.30
C LEU A 333 8.99 8.34 -22.23
N GLY A 334 9.69 7.23 -21.95
CA GLY A 334 9.54 6.00 -22.73
C GLY A 334 8.18 5.33 -22.55
N GLN A 335 7.60 5.39 -21.35
CA GLN A 335 6.25 4.86 -21.08
C GLN A 335 5.17 5.79 -21.64
N LEU A 336 5.42 7.10 -21.58
CA LEU A 336 4.57 8.13 -22.16
C LEU A 336 4.49 7.97 -23.68
N ASP A 337 5.59 7.65 -24.35
CA ASP A 337 5.61 7.44 -25.80
C ASP A 337 4.63 6.33 -26.21
N ASN A 338 4.71 5.17 -25.54
CA ASN A 338 3.78 4.06 -25.76
C ASN A 338 2.32 4.44 -25.47
N PHE A 339 2.09 5.21 -24.41
CA PHE A 339 0.75 5.68 -24.06
C PHE A 339 0.18 6.62 -25.13
N LEU A 340 0.97 7.58 -25.61
CA LEU A 340 0.55 8.52 -26.63
C LEU A 340 0.35 7.85 -28.00
N ASP A 341 1.16 6.85 -28.35
CA ASP A 341 0.97 6.07 -29.57
C ASP A 341 -0.37 5.32 -29.56
N ASN A 342 -0.80 4.78 -28.42
CA ASN A 342 -2.10 4.12 -28.29
C ASN A 342 -3.29 5.08 -28.46
N LEU A 343 -3.10 6.39 -28.22
CA LEU A 343 -4.12 7.41 -28.49
C LEU A 343 -4.31 7.66 -30.00
N GLU A 344 -3.26 7.44 -30.81
CA GLU A 344 -3.37 7.57 -32.26
C GLU A 344 -4.26 6.51 -32.90
N PHE A 345 -4.45 5.35 -32.25
CA PHE A 345 -5.27 4.25 -32.76
C PHE A 345 -6.73 4.27 -32.29
N THR A 346 -7.03 5.07 -31.27
CA THR A 346 -8.37 5.15 -30.66
C THR A 346 -9.16 6.40 -31.07
N SER A 347 -8.52 7.32 -31.79
CA SER A 347 -9.13 8.48 -32.47
C SER A 347 -9.25 8.26 -33.97
#